data_AF-A0A3P7G0X2-F1
#
_entry.id   AF-A0A3P7G0X2-F1
#
_cell.length_a   1.000
_cell.length_b   1.000
_cell.length_c   1.000
_cell.angle_alpha   90.00
_cell.angle_beta   90.00
_cell.angle_gamma   90.00
#
_symmetry.space_group_name_H-M   'P 1'
#
loop_
_entity.id
_entity.type
_entity.pdbx_description
1 polymer ?
#
loop_
_entity_poly.entity_id
_entity_poly.type
_entity_poly.pdbx_seq_one_letter_code
_entity_poly.pdbx_strand_id
1 'polypeptide(L)'
;MEILSKRMGNIAALSKDFSAAFSKHRTNVSQLSEANKKVEELQFLLCLPEKLRALVEQKNYEEAVKIYLKAQPSLLLYNDIASISDVYSEAITIMETVEEQLKQVVFDCLISSDELSEAINLLLKLGVQSSTIYYNFVENCKRNLTDQLTAMRTPKQAMDSLIQLMDSLMNEFEEIVRMRFLVETNAPECAIVVRALDHFYRYMSSCELILGTVYFPLNISMLKIVSRHEIEFVQRQLVEHVGSSLQQIQDELTSSEASFSNTSALNDIVSRLEHFFLVQIRTALASLLFFTASDTTFSSLYQDRDFFKYN
;
A
#
# COMPACT_ATOMS: atom_id res chain seq x y z
N MET A 1 -6.28 24.02 109.68
CA MET A 1 -5.34 23.66 108.61
C MET A 1 -5.34 22.15 108.31
N GLU A 2 -5.37 21.27 109.31
CA GLU A 2 -5.28 19.81 109.15
C GLU A 2 -6.37 19.16 108.26
N ILE A 3 -7.63 19.59 108.40
CA ILE A 3 -8.76 19.09 107.59
C ILE A 3 -8.57 19.42 106.10
N LEU A 4 -7.98 20.57 105.80
CA LEU A 4 -7.73 21.03 104.42
C LEU A 4 -6.58 20.23 103.81
N SER A 5 -5.53 19.92 104.57
CA SER A 5 -4.44 19.03 104.17
C SER A 5 -4.94 17.61 103.88
N LYS A 6 -5.80 17.05 104.73
CA LYS A 6 -6.40 15.71 104.50
C LYS A 6 -7.28 15.68 103.27
N ARG A 7 -8.09 16.72 103.03
CA ARG A 7 -8.90 16.85 101.80
C ARG A 7 -8.02 17.02 100.55
N MET A 8 -6.97 17.83 100.61
CA MET A 8 -6.00 17.97 99.51
C MET A 8 -5.28 16.65 99.24
N GLY A 9 -4.89 15.90 100.27
CA GLY A 9 -4.28 14.57 100.14
C GLY A 9 -5.22 13.56 99.48
N ASN A 10 -6.49 13.52 99.87
CA ASN A 10 -7.49 12.65 99.26
C ASN A 10 -7.75 13.02 97.79
N ILE A 11 -7.86 14.32 97.48
CA ILE A 11 -8.02 14.81 96.11
C ILE A 11 -6.79 14.46 95.26
N ALA A 12 -5.58 14.59 95.81
CA ALA A 12 -4.35 14.22 95.13
C ALA A 12 -4.26 12.70 94.87
N ALA A 13 -4.65 11.87 95.84
CA ALA A 13 -4.70 10.42 95.69
C ALA A 13 -5.72 10.01 94.62
N LEU A 14 -6.95 10.52 94.68
CA LEU A 14 -7.98 10.26 93.67
C LEU A 14 -7.55 10.77 92.29
N SER A 15 -6.91 11.94 92.19
CA SER A 15 -6.38 12.48 90.94
C SER A 15 -5.27 11.60 90.35
N LYS A 16 -4.41 11.03 91.21
CA LYS A 16 -3.36 10.09 90.81
C LYS A 16 -3.94 8.78 90.32
N ASP A 17 -4.91 8.21 91.04
CA ASP A 17 -5.59 6.97 90.66
C ASP A 17 -6.38 7.15 89.35
N PHE A 18 -7.07 8.28 89.21
CA PHE A 18 -7.76 8.66 87.97
C PHE A 18 -6.76 8.80 86.82
N SER A 19 -5.64 9.50 87.00
CA SER A 19 -4.60 9.63 85.99
C SER A 19 -3.99 8.28 85.60
N ALA A 20 -3.80 7.37 86.56
CA ALA A 20 -3.32 6.02 86.30
C ALA A 20 -4.35 5.19 85.49
N ALA A 21 -5.63 5.28 85.84
CA ALA A 21 -6.71 4.61 85.10
C ALA A 21 -6.84 5.15 83.66
N PHE A 22 -6.79 6.46 83.46
CA PHE A 22 -6.80 7.08 82.13
C PHE A 22 -5.55 6.75 81.32
N SER A 23 -4.38 6.67 81.97
CA SER A 23 -3.14 6.24 81.32
C SER A 23 -3.27 4.80 80.81
N LYS A 24 -3.77 3.88 81.64
CA LYS A 24 -4.01 2.48 81.24
C LYS A 24 -5.07 2.35 80.15
N HIS A 25 -6.15 3.12 80.23
CA HIS A 25 -7.16 3.13 79.17
C HIS A 25 -6.58 3.69 77.87
N ARG A 26 -5.78 4.76 77.94
CA ARG A 26 -5.08 5.33 76.78
C ARG A 26 -4.11 4.33 76.15
N THR A 27 -3.37 3.55 76.93
CA THR A 27 -2.49 2.49 76.40
C THR A 27 -3.29 1.36 75.77
N ASN A 28 -4.40 0.93 76.38
CA ASN A 28 -5.25 -0.12 75.82
C ASN A 28 -5.93 0.33 74.52
N VAL A 29 -6.44 1.57 74.47
CA VAL A 29 -7.00 2.16 73.23
C VAL A 29 -5.92 2.30 72.17
N SER A 30 -4.68 2.65 72.55
CA SER A 30 -3.55 2.69 71.62
C SER A 30 -3.21 1.30 71.07
N GLN A 31 -3.19 0.26 71.91
CA GLN A 31 -2.94 -1.12 71.48
C GLN A 31 -4.05 -1.66 70.59
N LEU A 32 -5.31 -1.40 70.94
CA LEU A 32 -6.47 -1.79 70.13
C LEU A 32 -6.45 -1.05 68.79
N SER A 33 -6.04 0.23 68.77
CA SER A 33 -5.86 0.98 67.53
C SER A 33 -4.75 0.40 66.65
N GLU A 34 -3.64 -0.04 67.25
CA GLU A 34 -2.54 -0.68 66.50
C GLU A 34 -2.94 -2.06 65.97
N ALA A 35 -3.66 -2.86 66.77
CA ALA A 35 -4.19 -4.15 66.34
C ALA A 35 -5.23 -3.99 65.23
N ASN A 36 -6.12 -2.99 65.35
CA ASN A 36 -7.12 -2.70 64.33
C ASN A 36 -6.46 -2.25 63.01
N LYS A 37 -5.39 -1.44 63.07
CA LYS A 37 -4.58 -1.11 61.88
C LYS A 37 -4.00 -2.35 61.21
N LYS A 38 -3.46 -3.31 61.97
CA LYS A 38 -2.91 -4.59 61.43
C LYS A 38 -4.00 -5.49 60.85
N VAL A 39 -5.17 -5.56 61.47
CA VAL A 39 -6.31 -6.34 60.95
C VAL A 39 -6.85 -5.69 59.68
N GLU A 40 -6.99 -4.37 59.65
CA GLU A 40 -7.32 -3.63 58.44
C GLU A 40 -6.30 -3.92 57.35
N GLU A 41 -4.99 -3.86 57.64
CA GLU A 41 -3.91 -4.24 56.71
C GLU A 41 -4.09 -5.67 56.17
N LEU A 42 -4.33 -6.66 57.05
CA LEU A 42 -4.57 -8.06 56.62
C LEU A 42 -5.85 -8.21 55.78
N GLN A 43 -6.92 -7.49 56.12
CA GLN A 43 -8.15 -7.48 55.33
C GLN A 43 -7.92 -6.82 53.96
N PHE A 44 -7.13 -5.75 53.91
CA PHE A 44 -6.71 -5.12 52.65
C PHE A 44 -5.88 -6.08 51.80
N LEU A 45 -5.00 -6.89 52.40
CA LEU A 45 -4.22 -7.91 51.72
C LEU A 45 -5.09 -9.07 51.20
N LEU A 46 -6.06 -9.53 51.98
CA LEU A 46 -6.93 -10.64 51.58
C LEU A 46 -7.90 -10.22 50.45
N CYS A 47 -8.38 -8.98 50.48
CA CYS A 47 -9.20 -8.40 49.40
C CYS A 47 -8.38 -7.85 48.23
N LEU A 48 -7.05 -7.99 48.24
CA LEU A 48 -6.16 -7.46 47.21
C LEU A 48 -6.42 -8.09 45.83
N PRO A 49 -6.53 -9.43 45.66
CA PRO A 49 -6.76 -10.02 44.34
C PRO A 49 -8.12 -9.66 43.76
N GLU A 50 -9.16 -9.57 44.60
CA GLU A 50 -10.50 -9.16 44.17
C GLU A 50 -10.50 -7.72 43.65
N LYS A 51 -9.84 -6.80 44.38
CA LYS A 51 -9.68 -5.41 43.94
C LYS A 51 -8.83 -5.32 42.67
N LEU A 52 -7.74 -6.08 42.58
CA LEU A 52 -6.92 -6.12 41.38
C LEU A 52 -7.72 -6.62 40.17
N ARG A 53 -8.48 -7.71 40.32
CA ARG A 53 -9.35 -8.21 39.25
C ARG A 53 -10.37 -7.15 38.79
N ALA A 54 -11.04 -6.48 39.73
CA ALA A 54 -11.97 -5.40 39.41
C ALA A 54 -11.29 -4.22 38.71
N LEU A 55 -10.06 -3.86 39.09
CA LEU A 55 -9.29 -2.78 38.47
C LEU A 55 -8.79 -3.16 37.06
N VAL A 56 -8.44 -4.43 36.84
CA VAL A 56 -8.11 -4.96 35.50
C VAL A 56 -9.34 -4.91 34.59
N GLU A 57 -10.51 -5.31 35.08
CA GLU A 57 -11.77 -5.18 34.32
C GLU A 57 -12.11 -3.72 34.00
N GLN A 58 -11.81 -2.78 34.90
CA GLN A 58 -12.02 -1.34 34.69
C GLN A 58 -10.94 -0.67 33.85
N LYS A 59 -9.92 -1.40 33.37
CA LYS A 59 -8.74 -0.87 32.65
C LYS A 59 -7.97 0.22 33.43
N ASN A 60 -8.14 0.31 34.75
CA ASN A 60 -7.44 1.30 35.57
C ASN A 60 -6.10 0.74 36.07
N TYR A 61 -5.14 0.61 35.15
CA TYR A 61 -3.83 0.06 35.44
C TYR A 61 -3.04 0.92 36.43
N GLU A 62 -3.27 2.24 36.47
CA GLU A 62 -2.54 3.14 37.36
C GLU A 62 -2.83 2.87 38.84
N GLU A 63 -4.10 2.71 39.18
CA GLU A 63 -4.50 2.35 40.54
C GLU A 63 -4.07 0.93 40.91
N ALA A 64 -4.16 -0.01 39.97
CA ALA A 64 -3.73 -1.40 40.20
C ALA A 64 -2.25 -1.49 40.60
N VAL A 65 -1.36 -0.84 39.84
CA VAL A 65 0.08 -0.82 40.13
C VAL A 65 0.37 -0.07 41.43
N LYS A 66 -0.29 1.08 41.69
CA LYS A 66 -0.13 1.83 42.95
C LYS A 66 -0.52 0.99 44.18
N ILE A 67 -1.63 0.25 44.09
CA ILE A 67 -2.12 -0.60 45.19
C ILE A 67 -1.17 -1.79 45.39
N TYR A 68 -0.72 -2.43 44.32
CA TYR A 68 0.24 -3.53 44.40
C TYR A 68 1.56 -3.10 45.07
N LEU A 69 2.13 -1.95 44.66
CA LEU A 69 3.35 -1.41 45.27
C LEU A 69 3.18 -1.04 46.75
N LYS A 70 2.00 -0.55 47.15
CA LYS A 70 1.70 -0.30 48.57
C LYS A 70 1.56 -1.60 49.37
N ALA A 71 1.03 -2.65 48.75
CA ALA A 71 0.86 -3.95 49.38
C ALA A 71 2.17 -4.73 49.49
N GLN A 72 3.09 -4.59 48.52
CA GLN A 72 4.37 -5.31 48.46
C GLN A 72 5.20 -5.27 49.77
N PRO A 73 5.44 -4.12 50.44
CA PRO A 73 6.15 -4.08 51.70
C PRO A 73 5.37 -4.73 52.85
N SER A 74 4.05 -4.57 52.90
CA SER A 74 3.19 -5.24 53.88
C SER A 74 3.18 -6.76 53.68
N LEU A 75 3.30 -7.24 52.44
CA LEU A 75 3.34 -8.66 52.08
C LEU A 75 4.67 -9.33 52.47
N LEU A 76 5.81 -8.65 52.28
CA LEU A 76 7.13 -9.12 52.74
C LEU A 76 7.17 -9.37 54.25
N LEU A 77 6.36 -8.64 55.03
CA LEU A 77 6.29 -8.78 56.49
C LEU A 77 5.47 -10.00 56.95
N TYR A 78 4.56 -10.52 56.11
CA TYR A 78 3.62 -11.61 56.45
C TYR A 78 3.84 -12.89 55.63
N ASN A 79 5.04 -13.08 55.06
CA ASN A 79 5.39 -14.22 54.21
C ASN A 79 5.25 -15.61 54.89
N ASP A 80 5.06 -15.67 56.21
CA ASP A 80 4.96 -16.91 56.99
C ASP A 80 3.55 -17.54 57.02
N ILE A 81 2.52 -16.88 56.48
CA ILE A 81 1.14 -17.38 56.53
C ILE A 81 0.73 -17.94 55.16
N ALA A 82 0.53 -19.25 55.07
CA ALA A 82 0.18 -19.97 53.83
C ALA A 82 -1.03 -19.39 53.09
N SER A 83 -2.08 -18.96 53.79
CA SER A 83 -3.27 -18.34 53.18
C SER A 83 -2.99 -17.00 52.51
N ILE A 84 -1.96 -16.27 52.95
CA ILE A 84 -1.52 -15.02 52.32
C ILE A 84 -0.61 -15.33 51.12
N SER A 85 0.13 -16.44 51.16
CA SER A 85 0.98 -16.91 50.05
C SER A 85 0.15 -17.32 48.82
N ASP A 86 -0.98 -18.01 49.00
CA ASP A 86 -1.86 -18.41 47.89
C ASP A 86 -2.53 -17.18 47.25
N VAL A 87 -3.10 -16.29 48.07
CA VAL A 87 -3.66 -14.99 47.66
C VAL A 87 -2.59 -14.13 46.96
N TYR A 88 -1.33 -14.23 47.40
CA TYR A 88 -0.19 -13.56 46.77
C TYR A 88 0.19 -14.18 45.43
N SER A 89 0.20 -15.51 45.30
CA SER A 89 0.42 -16.18 44.02
C SER A 89 -0.65 -15.75 43.00
N GLU A 90 -1.89 -15.63 43.45
CA GLU A 90 -2.98 -15.10 42.63
C GLU A 90 -2.74 -13.63 42.27
N ALA A 91 -2.35 -12.78 43.24
CA ALA A 91 -2.02 -11.38 42.97
C ALA A 91 -0.86 -11.22 41.98
N ILE A 92 0.18 -12.06 42.06
CA ILE A 92 1.29 -12.08 41.09
C ILE A 92 0.76 -12.48 39.72
N THR A 93 -0.01 -13.56 39.59
CA THR A 93 -0.54 -13.98 38.28
C THR A 93 -1.42 -12.91 37.63
N ILE A 94 -2.19 -12.16 38.44
CA ILE A 94 -2.96 -11.00 37.97
C ILE A 94 -2.01 -9.88 37.54
N MET A 95 -0.94 -9.61 38.30
CA MET A 95 0.03 -8.57 37.96
C MET A 95 0.85 -8.91 36.70
N GLU A 96 1.21 -10.18 36.50
CA GLU A 96 1.82 -10.69 35.27
C GLU A 96 0.87 -10.56 34.08
N THR A 97 -0.43 -10.82 34.29
CA THR A 97 -1.46 -10.59 33.26
C THR A 97 -1.58 -9.10 32.92
N VAL A 98 -1.51 -8.21 33.91
CA VAL A 98 -1.48 -6.75 33.70
C VAL A 98 -0.23 -6.32 32.98
N GLU A 99 0.93 -6.88 33.31
CA GLU A 99 2.18 -6.61 32.61
C GLU A 99 2.06 -7.03 31.14
N GLU A 100 1.49 -8.19 30.87
CA GLU A 100 1.30 -8.70 29.51
C GLU A 100 0.26 -7.86 28.74
N GLN A 101 -0.83 -7.44 29.38
CA GLN A 101 -1.80 -6.52 28.78
C GLN A 101 -1.18 -5.16 28.49
N LEU A 102 -0.37 -4.61 29.41
CA LEU A 102 0.34 -3.34 29.20
C LEU A 102 1.39 -3.48 28.09
N LYS A 103 2.11 -4.61 28.02
CA LYS A 103 2.99 -4.92 26.90
C LYS A 103 2.21 -4.98 25.59
N GLN A 104 1.05 -5.65 25.57
CA GLN A 104 0.18 -5.71 24.40
C GLN A 104 -0.31 -4.33 23.97
N VAL A 105 -0.73 -3.49 24.91
CA VAL A 105 -1.11 -2.09 24.65
C VAL A 105 0.07 -1.28 24.08
N VAL A 106 1.30 -1.56 24.53
CA VAL A 106 2.52 -0.96 23.95
C VAL A 106 2.86 -1.56 22.57
N PHE A 107 2.57 -2.84 22.33
CA PHE A 107 2.73 -3.51 21.03
C PHE A 107 1.71 -3.02 20.00
N ASP A 108 0.49 -2.72 20.41
CA ASP A 108 -0.57 -2.16 19.59
C ASP A 108 -0.44 -0.62 19.55
N CYS A 109 0.67 -0.15 18.98
CA CYS A 109 1.01 1.26 18.86
C CYS A 109 0.10 1.97 17.85
N LEU A 110 -1.17 2.14 18.24
CA LEU A 110 -2.17 3.02 17.63
C LEU A 110 -2.57 4.14 18.58
N ILE A 111 -1.90 4.28 19.72
CA ILE A 111 -2.38 5.04 20.86
C ILE A 111 -1.56 6.33 21.04
N SER A 112 -2.23 7.39 21.48
CA SER A 112 -1.69 8.73 21.75
C SER A 112 -0.37 8.67 22.53
N SER A 113 0.56 9.59 22.22
CA SER A 113 1.87 9.70 22.89
C SER A 113 1.76 9.78 24.41
N ASP A 114 0.64 10.29 24.92
CA ASP A 114 0.39 10.47 26.35
C ASP A 114 0.09 9.12 27.03
N GLU A 115 -0.78 8.30 26.45
CA GLU A 115 -1.11 6.95 26.95
C GLU A 115 0.10 6.00 26.88
N LEU A 116 0.96 6.13 25.86
CA LEU A 116 2.23 5.40 25.80
C LEU A 116 3.18 5.81 26.91
N SER A 117 3.29 7.12 27.20
CA SER A 117 4.12 7.61 28.30
C SER A 117 3.62 7.11 29.65
N GLU A 118 2.29 7.04 29.82
CA GLU A 118 1.67 6.50 31.02
C GLU A 118 1.91 5.00 31.16
N ALA A 119 1.71 4.21 30.10
CA ALA A 119 1.99 2.78 30.08
C ALA A 119 3.47 2.47 30.37
N ILE A 120 4.40 3.24 29.78
CA ILE A 120 5.85 3.11 30.04
C ILE A 120 6.15 3.44 31.50
N ASN A 121 5.57 4.52 32.06
CA ASN A 121 5.73 4.86 33.47
C ASN A 121 5.18 3.77 34.40
N LEU A 122 4.07 3.12 34.02
CA LEU A 122 3.49 2.01 34.78
C LEU A 122 4.36 0.75 34.73
N LEU A 123 4.90 0.40 33.56
CA LEU A 123 5.83 -0.72 33.40
C LEU A 123 7.15 -0.49 34.15
N LEU A 124 7.67 0.74 34.12
CA LEU A 124 8.84 1.15 34.91
C LEU A 124 8.57 1.04 36.42
N LYS A 125 7.39 1.44 36.88
CA LYS A 125 6.97 1.28 38.29
C LYS A 125 6.83 -0.19 38.69
N LEU A 126 6.46 -1.07 37.77
CA LEU A 126 6.32 -2.51 38.00
C LEU A 126 7.67 -3.24 38.13
N GLY A 127 8.78 -2.57 37.84
CA GLY A 127 10.12 -3.16 37.90
C GLY A 127 10.56 -3.87 36.62
N VAL A 128 9.82 -3.71 35.51
CA VAL A 128 10.27 -4.18 34.20
C VAL A 128 11.51 -3.37 33.82
N GLN A 129 12.61 -4.08 33.53
CA GLN A 129 13.90 -3.45 33.24
C GLN A 129 13.74 -2.47 32.06
N SER A 130 14.19 -1.23 32.26
CA SER A 130 14.04 -0.17 31.26
C SER A 130 14.59 -0.57 29.89
N SER A 131 15.66 -1.36 29.86
CA SER A 131 16.27 -1.89 28.62
C SER A 131 15.31 -2.73 27.77
N THR A 132 14.51 -3.61 28.39
CA THR A 132 13.54 -4.45 27.69
C THR A 132 12.38 -3.62 27.14
N ILE A 133 11.91 -2.62 27.90
CA ILE A 133 10.84 -1.72 27.46
C ILE A 133 11.31 -0.89 26.26
N TYR A 134 12.50 -0.29 26.34
CA TYR A 134 13.04 0.52 25.24
C TYR A 134 13.30 -0.31 23.99
N TYR A 135 13.86 -1.51 24.13
CA TYR A 135 14.07 -2.40 22.98
C TYR A 135 12.76 -2.77 22.30
N ASN A 136 11.77 -3.23 23.08
CA ASN A 136 10.45 -3.59 22.55
C ASN A 136 9.73 -2.38 21.92
N PHE A 137 9.86 -1.20 22.52
CA PHE A 137 9.31 0.04 21.97
C PHE A 137 9.95 0.41 20.63
N VAL A 138 11.29 0.40 20.54
CA VAL A 138 12.01 0.72 19.30
C VAL A 138 11.72 -0.30 18.21
N GLU A 139 11.68 -1.59 18.55
CA GLU A 139 11.32 -2.65 17.62
C GLU A 139 9.88 -2.49 17.12
N ASN A 140 8.95 -2.09 17.98
CA ASN A 140 7.58 -1.84 17.58
C ASN A 140 7.43 -0.56 16.74
N CYS A 141 8.13 0.53 17.08
CA CYS A 141 8.21 1.71 16.23
C CYS A 141 8.73 1.35 14.84
N LYS A 142 9.79 0.54 14.76
CA LYS A 142 10.33 0.05 13.48
C LYS A 142 9.30 -0.79 12.73
N ARG A 143 8.58 -1.69 13.41
CA ARG A 143 7.53 -2.52 12.82
C ARG A 143 6.38 -1.65 12.30
N ASN A 144 5.82 -0.77 13.12
CA ASN A 144 4.76 0.15 12.73
C ASN A 144 5.18 1.03 11.56
N LEU A 145 6.40 1.61 11.59
CA LEU A 145 6.93 2.38 10.47
C LEU A 145 7.08 1.50 9.21
N THR A 146 7.45 0.23 9.36
CA THR A 146 7.53 -0.72 8.23
C THR A 146 6.14 -1.05 7.69
N ASP A 147 5.14 -1.24 8.55
CA ASP A 147 3.76 -1.50 8.18
C ASP A 147 3.13 -0.28 7.50
N GLN A 148 3.40 0.93 8.02
CA GLN A 148 3.04 2.18 7.37
C GLN A 148 3.77 2.36 6.04
N LEU A 149 5.06 2.07 5.95
CA LEU A 149 5.82 2.14 4.70
C LEU A 149 5.34 1.12 3.67
N THR A 150 4.87 -0.05 4.10
CA THR A 150 4.32 -1.08 3.19
C THR A 150 2.90 -0.74 2.77
N ALA A 151 2.06 -0.20 3.65
CA ALA A 151 0.76 0.39 3.28
C ALA A 151 0.93 1.60 2.36
N MET A 152 1.93 2.45 2.60
CA MET A 152 2.34 3.53 1.70
C MET A 152 3.16 3.02 0.49
N ARG A 153 3.45 1.73 0.39
CA ARG A 153 3.96 1.09 -0.85
C ARG A 153 2.82 0.76 -1.84
N THR A 154 1.61 1.26 -1.55
CA THR A 154 0.52 1.59 -2.47
C THR A 154 0.90 2.22 -3.83
N PRO A 155 2.08 2.82 -4.09
CA PRO A 155 2.54 3.11 -5.44
C PRO A 155 2.53 1.91 -6.36
N LYS A 156 2.67 0.67 -5.85
CA LYS A 156 2.51 -0.52 -6.71
C LYS A 156 1.06 -0.70 -7.17
N GLN A 157 0.08 -0.58 -6.27
CA GLN A 157 -1.34 -0.69 -6.67
C GLN A 157 -1.77 0.47 -7.59
N ALA A 158 -1.27 1.68 -7.35
CA ALA A 158 -1.52 2.82 -8.22
C ALA A 158 -0.85 2.63 -9.61
N MET A 159 0.39 2.14 -9.64
CA MET A 159 1.09 1.81 -10.89
C MET A 159 0.42 0.65 -11.62
N ASP A 160 -0.02 -0.40 -10.93
CA ASP A 160 -0.73 -1.54 -11.53
C ASP A 160 -2.07 -1.08 -12.12
N SER A 161 -2.79 -0.21 -11.41
CA SER A 161 -4.04 0.40 -11.91
C SER A 161 -3.77 1.29 -13.13
N LEU A 162 -2.67 2.04 -13.12
CA LEU A 162 -2.25 2.88 -14.23
C LEU A 162 -1.84 2.04 -15.44
N ILE A 163 -1.11 0.95 -15.23
CA ILE A 163 -0.71 -0.01 -16.26
C ILE A 163 -1.96 -0.63 -16.90
N GLN A 164 -2.92 -1.10 -16.10
CA GLN A 164 -4.18 -1.64 -16.62
C GLN A 164 -4.98 -0.61 -17.42
N LEU A 165 -5.02 0.64 -16.95
CA LEU A 165 -5.67 1.73 -17.67
C LEU A 165 -4.96 2.01 -19.01
N MET A 166 -3.63 2.06 -19.01
CA MET A 166 -2.83 2.21 -20.22
C MET A 166 -3.04 1.05 -21.20
N ASP A 167 -3.08 -0.18 -20.71
CA ASP A 167 -3.38 -1.36 -21.54
C ASP A 167 -4.78 -1.27 -22.17
N SER A 168 -5.78 -0.82 -21.42
CA SER A 168 -7.14 -0.64 -21.94
C SER A 168 -7.21 0.45 -23.02
N LEU A 169 -6.58 1.60 -22.78
CA LEU A 169 -6.48 2.71 -23.73
C LEU A 169 -5.74 2.30 -25.01
N MET A 170 -4.71 1.47 -24.85
CA MET A 170 -3.91 0.98 -25.95
C MET A 170 -4.70 0.04 -26.87
N ASN A 171 -5.48 -0.87 -26.29
CA ASN A 171 -6.36 -1.76 -27.07
C ASN A 171 -7.51 -0.98 -27.75
N GLU A 172 -8.07 0.02 -27.08
CA GLU A 172 -9.08 0.89 -27.70
C GLU A 172 -8.51 1.69 -28.87
N PHE A 173 -7.30 2.22 -28.71
CA PHE A 173 -6.58 2.92 -29.78
C PHE A 173 -6.27 1.99 -30.95
N GLU A 174 -5.82 0.75 -30.68
CA GLU A 174 -5.62 -0.28 -31.71
C GLU A 174 -6.88 -0.47 -32.55
N GLU A 175 -8.02 -0.63 -31.89
CA GLU A 175 -9.31 -0.86 -32.52
C GLU A 175 -9.78 0.34 -33.34
N ILE A 176 -9.65 1.56 -32.82
CA ILE A 176 -10.00 2.79 -33.54
C ILE A 176 -9.13 2.95 -34.79
N VAL A 177 -7.82 2.72 -34.68
CA VAL A 177 -6.89 2.81 -35.81
C VAL A 177 -7.24 1.74 -36.85
N ARG A 178 -7.46 0.50 -36.43
CA ARG A 178 -7.88 -0.60 -37.29
C ARG A 178 -9.18 -0.28 -38.03
N MET A 179 -10.17 0.25 -37.32
CA MET A 179 -11.46 0.65 -37.90
C MET A 179 -11.33 1.82 -38.86
N ARG A 180 -10.50 2.83 -38.55
CA ARG A 180 -10.27 3.96 -39.44
C ARG A 180 -9.57 3.54 -40.73
N PHE A 181 -8.54 2.69 -40.64
CA PHE A 181 -7.83 2.18 -41.82
C PHE A 181 -8.71 1.32 -42.74
N LEU A 182 -9.67 0.57 -42.19
CA LEU A 182 -10.59 -0.23 -43.00
C LEU A 182 -11.60 0.61 -43.78
N VAL A 183 -11.89 1.83 -43.33
CA VAL A 183 -12.82 2.75 -44.00
C VAL A 183 -12.09 3.63 -45.02
N GLU A 184 -10.82 3.97 -44.76
CA GLU A 184 -10.08 4.93 -45.58
C GLU A 184 -9.65 4.30 -46.92
N THR A 185 -10.24 4.77 -48.01
CA THR A 185 -9.95 4.29 -49.38
C THR A 185 -8.84 5.11 -50.05
N ASN A 186 -8.43 6.23 -49.45
CA ASN A 186 -7.52 7.19 -50.07
C ASN A 186 -6.06 6.95 -49.67
N ALA A 187 -5.22 6.57 -50.64
CA ALA A 187 -3.77 6.37 -50.47
C ALA A 187 -3.02 7.50 -49.71
N PRO A 188 -3.22 8.81 -49.98
CA PRO A 188 -2.48 9.85 -49.24
C PRO A 188 -2.91 9.96 -47.77
N GLU A 189 -4.17 9.65 -47.46
CA GLU A 189 -4.70 9.70 -46.11
C GLU A 189 -4.22 8.50 -45.29
N CYS A 190 -4.15 7.31 -45.88
CA CYS A 190 -3.50 6.14 -45.28
C CYS A 190 -2.06 6.48 -44.83
N ALA A 191 -1.28 7.14 -45.68
CA ALA A 191 0.08 7.56 -45.33
C ALA A 191 0.13 8.60 -44.20
N ILE A 192 -0.90 9.43 -44.01
CA ILE A 192 -1.00 10.36 -42.86
C ILE A 192 -1.30 9.57 -41.58
N VAL A 193 -2.25 8.63 -41.62
CA VAL A 193 -2.61 7.82 -40.45
C VAL A 193 -1.43 6.96 -40.00
N VAL A 194 -0.67 6.37 -40.93
CA VAL A 194 0.56 5.62 -40.62
C VAL A 194 1.59 6.50 -39.92
N ARG A 195 1.80 7.73 -40.40
CA ARG A 195 2.73 8.68 -39.78
C ARG A 195 2.28 9.13 -38.39
N ALA A 196 0.99 9.38 -38.21
CA ALA A 196 0.41 9.69 -36.90
C ALA A 196 0.58 8.53 -35.93
N LEU A 197 0.39 7.29 -36.42
CA LEU A 197 0.57 6.06 -35.68
C LEU A 197 2.03 5.87 -35.24
N ASP A 198 3.00 6.11 -36.13
CA ASP A 198 4.44 6.08 -35.78
C ASP A 198 4.78 7.10 -34.68
N HIS A 199 4.33 8.35 -34.83
CA HIS A 199 4.56 9.38 -33.82
C HIS A 199 3.97 9.01 -32.45
N PHE A 200 2.75 8.44 -32.44
CA PHE A 200 2.13 7.94 -31.22
C PHE A 200 2.93 6.80 -30.58
N TYR A 201 3.42 5.86 -31.39
CA TYR A 201 4.23 4.77 -30.87
C TYR A 201 5.60 5.21 -30.36
N ARG A 202 6.26 6.19 -30.99
CA ARG A 202 7.51 6.78 -30.46
C ARG A 202 7.29 7.44 -29.10
N TYR A 203 6.18 8.15 -28.94
CA TYR A 203 5.77 8.70 -27.65
C TYR A 203 5.54 7.57 -26.63
N MET A 204 4.84 6.51 -27.02
CA MET A 204 4.56 5.37 -26.13
C MET A 204 5.81 4.58 -25.74
N SER A 205 6.73 4.32 -26.67
CA SER A 205 8.03 3.71 -26.38
C SER A 205 8.85 4.54 -25.39
N SER A 206 8.69 5.86 -25.41
CA SER A 206 9.29 6.74 -24.39
C SER A 206 8.62 6.56 -23.03
N CYS A 207 7.30 6.30 -22.99
CA CYS A 207 6.59 5.94 -21.78
C CYS A 207 6.95 4.54 -21.23
N GLU A 208 7.39 3.60 -22.08
CA GLU A 208 7.86 2.27 -21.64
C GLU A 208 9.04 2.38 -20.66
N LEU A 209 9.94 3.35 -20.85
CA LEU A 209 11.06 3.62 -19.92
C LEU A 209 10.57 4.01 -18.52
N ILE A 210 9.36 4.59 -18.44
CA ILE A 210 8.77 5.12 -17.21
C ILE A 210 7.91 4.07 -16.51
N LEU A 211 7.15 3.26 -17.27
CA LEU A 211 6.18 2.29 -16.73
C LEU A 211 6.70 0.83 -16.69
N GLY A 212 7.77 0.50 -17.42
CA GLY A 212 8.31 -0.87 -17.47
C GLY A 212 7.44 -1.88 -18.25
N THR A 213 6.37 -1.43 -18.89
CA THR A 213 5.51 -2.25 -19.76
C THR A 213 6.04 -2.25 -21.19
N VAL A 214 5.86 -3.36 -21.92
CA VAL A 214 6.45 -3.57 -23.26
C VAL A 214 5.32 -3.66 -24.29
N TYR A 215 4.98 -2.55 -24.95
CA TYR A 215 3.99 -2.46 -26.02
C TYR A 215 4.58 -2.79 -27.41
N PHE A 216 5.87 -3.11 -27.48
CA PHE A 216 6.55 -3.53 -28.71
C PHE A 216 5.79 -4.59 -29.54
N PRO A 217 5.21 -5.68 -28.97
CA PRO A 217 4.49 -6.68 -29.77
C PRO A 217 3.26 -6.11 -30.46
N LEU A 218 2.55 -5.19 -29.80
CA LEU A 218 1.34 -4.54 -30.33
C LEU A 218 1.67 -3.59 -31.49
N ASN A 219 2.77 -2.85 -31.37
CA ASN A 219 3.25 -2.00 -32.45
C ASN A 219 3.58 -2.84 -33.71
N ILE A 220 4.28 -3.96 -33.53
CA ILE A 220 4.62 -4.88 -34.63
C ILE A 220 3.35 -5.50 -35.26
N SER A 221 2.34 -5.90 -34.47
CA SER A 221 1.10 -6.47 -35.02
C SER A 221 0.33 -5.42 -35.81
N MET A 222 0.18 -4.21 -35.29
CA MET A 222 -0.49 -3.13 -36.00
C MET A 222 0.22 -2.74 -37.29
N LEU A 223 1.54 -2.65 -37.27
CA LEU A 223 2.32 -2.39 -38.48
C LEU A 223 2.15 -3.50 -39.52
N LYS A 224 2.14 -4.77 -39.11
CA LYS A 224 1.87 -5.89 -40.03
C LYS A 224 0.49 -5.80 -40.65
N ILE A 225 -0.53 -5.41 -39.88
CA ILE A 225 -1.89 -5.23 -40.38
C ILE A 225 -1.94 -4.09 -41.40
N VAL A 226 -1.34 -2.94 -41.07
CA VAL A 226 -1.35 -1.76 -41.93
C VAL A 226 -0.54 -1.97 -43.21
N SER A 227 0.68 -2.53 -43.11
CA SER A 227 1.51 -2.85 -44.28
C SER A 227 0.86 -3.88 -45.20
N ARG A 228 0.23 -4.91 -44.64
CA ARG A 228 -0.52 -5.89 -45.42
C ARG A 228 -1.71 -5.25 -46.12
N HIS A 229 -2.47 -4.41 -45.43
CA HIS A 229 -3.59 -3.70 -46.02
C HIS A 229 -3.14 -2.78 -47.17
N GLU A 230 -2.03 -2.06 -47.01
CA GLU A 230 -1.48 -1.19 -48.06
C GLU A 230 -1.05 -1.99 -49.31
N ILE A 231 -0.38 -3.13 -49.11
CA ILE A 231 -0.01 -4.03 -50.22
C ILE A 231 -1.26 -4.56 -50.93
N GLU A 232 -2.25 -5.03 -50.17
CA GLU A 232 -3.51 -5.52 -50.73
C GLU A 232 -4.30 -4.42 -51.44
N PHE A 233 -4.24 -3.17 -50.96
CA PHE A 233 -4.86 -2.01 -51.57
C PHE A 233 -4.18 -1.65 -52.90
N VAL A 234 -2.85 -1.51 -52.91
CA VAL A 234 -2.08 -1.21 -54.13
C VAL A 234 -2.26 -2.32 -55.17
N GLN A 235 -2.33 -3.58 -54.74
CA GLN A 235 -2.62 -4.70 -55.64
C GLN A 235 -4.03 -4.60 -56.25
N ARG A 236 -5.05 -4.33 -55.42
CA ARG A 236 -6.43 -4.13 -55.91
C ARG A 236 -6.50 -2.97 -56.89
N GLN A 237 -5.90 -1.84 -56.55
CA GLN A 237 -5.84 -0.67 -57.41
C GLN A 237 -5.17 -1.00 -58.76
N LEU A 238 -4.03 -1.71 -58.76
CA LEU A 238 -3.35 -2.11 -59.98
C LEU A 238 -4.23 -2.99 -60.87
N VAL A 239 -4.92 -3.97 -60.29
CA VAL A 239 -5.84 -4.86 -61.04
C VAL A 239 -7.01 -4.09 -61.63
N GLU A 240 -7.60 -3.15 -60.89
CA GLU A 240 -8.69 -2.30 -61.39
C GLU A 240 -8.25 -1.38 -62.52
N HIS A 241 -7.08 -0.75 -62.41
CA HIS A 241 -6.56 0.14 -63.45
C HIS A 241 -6.19 -0.64 -64.71
N VAL A 242 -5.55 -1.80 -64.56
CA VAL A 242 -5.24 -2.69 -65.69
C VAL A 242 -6.53 -3.20 -66.35
N GLY A 243 -7.50 -3.63 -65.55
CA GLY A 243 -8.80 -4.09 -66.03
C GLY A 243 -9.54 -2.99 -66.81
N SER A 244 -9.55 -1.77 -66.29
CA SER A 244 -10.18 -0.60 -66.93
C SER A 244 -9.50 -0.25 -68.26
N SER A 245 -8.17 -0.33 -68.35
CA SER A 245 -7.47 -0.07 -69.60
C SER A 245 -7.64 -1.17 -70.64
N LEU A 246 -7.72 -2.42 -70.21
CA LEU A 246 -8.08 -3.51 -71.11
C LEU A 246 -9.51 -3.35 -71.64
N GLN A 247 -10.45 -2.91 -70.80
CA GLN A 247 -11.82 -2.58 -71.22
C GLN A 247 -11.85 -1.40 -72.20
N GLN A 248 -11.11 -0.32 -71.95
CA GLN A 248 -11.00 0.81 -72.87
C GLN A 248 -10.45 0.39 -74.24
N ILE A 249 -9.44 -0.49 -74.28
CA ILE A 249 -8.89 -1.03 -75.53
C ILE A 249 -9.91 -1.94 -76.22
N GLN A 250 -10.66 -2.74 -75.46
CA GLN A 250 -11.72 -3.58 -76.00
C GLN A 250 -12.84 -2.72 -76.63
N ASP A 251 -13.22 -1.61 -75.99
CA ASP A 251 -14.18 -0.66 -76.52
C ASP A 251 -13.64 0.07 -77.77
N GLU A 252 -12.36 0.42 -77.79
CA GLU A 252 -11.69 1.04 -78.94
C GLU A 252 -11.60 0.07 -80.13
N LEU A 253 -11.31 -1.22 -79.89
CA LEU A 253 -11.27 -2.25 -80.94
C LEU A 253 -12.65 -2.62 -81.47
N THR A 254 -13.67 -2.66 -80.61
CA THR A 254 -15.06 -2.95 -81.03
C THR A 254 -15.72 -1.76 -81.73
N SER A 255 -15.38 -0.53 -81.38
CA SER A 255 -15.82 0.66 -82.13
C SER A 255 -15.03 0.85 -83.43
N SER A 256 -13.77 0.42 -83.48
CA SER A 256 -12.89 0.50 -84.63
C SER A 256 -12.82 -0.81 -85.44
N GLU A 257 -13.98 -1.40 -85.77
CA GLU A 257 -14.06 -2.56 -86.70
C GLU A 257 -13.40 -2.30 -88.07
N ALA A 258 -13.16 -1.03 -88.43
CA ALA A 258 -12.68 -0.64 -89.76
C ALA A 258 -11.14 -0.61 -89.94
N SER A 259 -10.31 -0.80 -88.90
CA SER A 259 -8.86 -0.52 -88.98
C SER A 259 -7.93 -1.74 -88.90
N PHE A 260 -8.45 -2.97 -88.91
CA PHE A 260 -7.64 -4.21 -88.87
C PHE A 260 -6.61 -4.35 -90.02
N SER A 261 -6.67 -3.53 -91.07
CA SER A 261 -5.68 -3.52 -92.15
C SER A 261 -4.40 -2.73 -91.83
N ASN A 262 -4.39 -1.90 -90.79
CA ASN A 262 -3.30 -0.98 -90.50
C ASN A 262 -2.45 -1.51 -89.35
N THR A 263 -1.37 -2.23 -89.65
CA THR A 263 -0.35 -2.68 -88.68
C THR A 263 0.14 -1.55 -87.77
N SER A 264 0.14 -0.31 -88.28
CA SER A 264 0.48 0.88 -87.49
C SER A 264 -0.48 1.12 -86.33
N ALA A 265 -1.80 0.99 -86.54
CA ALA A 265 -2.81 1.22 -85.50
C ALA A 265 -2.72 0.19 -84.37
N LEU A 266 -2.43 -1.07 -84.69
CA LEU A 266 -2.18 -2.11 -83.70
C LEU A 266 -0.92 -1.83 -82.89
N ASN A 267 0.17 -1.41 -83.53
CA ASN A 267 1.40 -1.02 -82.82
C ASN A 267 1.15 0.18 -81.90
N ASP A 268 0.36 1.18 -82.32
CA ASP A 268 0.01 2.33 -81.49
C ASP A 268 -0.80 1.93 -80.25
N ILE A 269 -1.72 0.97 -80.37
CA ILE A 269 -2.47 0.39 -79.23
C ILE A 269 -1.51 -0.36 -78.29
N VAL A 270 -0.60 -1.17 -78.82
CA VAL A 270 0.38 -1.92 -78.03
C VAL A 270 1.32 -0.98 -77.27
N SER A 271 1.89 0.03 -77.94
CA SER A 271 2.77 1.01 -77.29
C SER A 271 2.04 1.85 -76.24
N ARG A 272 0.76 2.17 -76.47
CA ARG A 272 -0.08 2.86 -75.49
C ARG A 272 -0.37 2.00 -74.27
N LEU A 273 -0.64 0.70 -74.48
CA LEU A 273 -0.80 -0.27 -73.40
C LEU A 273 0.49 -0.43 -72.59
N GLU A 274 1.63 -0.58 -73.27
CA GLU A 274 2.95 -0.66 -72.61
C GLU A 274 3.21 0.59 -71.77
N HIS A 275 2.99 1.77 -72.34
CA HIS A 275 3.15 3.04 -71.62
C HIS A 275 2.22 3.11 -70.40
N PHE A 276 0.95 2.71 -70.54
CA PHE A 276 0.00 2.71 -69.44
C PHE A 276 0.40 1.74 -68.32
N PHE A 277 0.76 0.49 -68.64
CA PHE A 277 1.25 -0.48 -67.67
C PHE A 277 2.46 0.04 -66.91
N LEU A 278 3.41 0.62 -67.64
CA LEU A 278 4.64 1.14 -67.06
C LEU A 278 4.34 2.29 -66.10
N VAL A 279 3.44 3.21 -66.47
CA VAL A 279 2.98 4.30 -65.59
C VAL A 279 2.27 3.74 -64.35
N GLN A 280 1.38 2.76 -64.48
CA GLN A 280 0.67 2.18 -63.33
C GLN A 280 1.62 1.47 -62.35
N ILE A 281 2.56 0.67 -62.87
CA ILE A 281 3.57 0.01 -62.03
C ILE A 281 4.45 1.06 -61.34
N ARG A 282 4.87 2.13 -62.05
CA ARG A 282 5.65 3.21 -61.45
C ARG A 282 4.87 3.94 -60.35
N THR A 283 3.58 4.21 -60.55
CA THR A 283 2.73 4.85 -59.56
C THR A 283 2.55 3.96 -58.33
N ALA A 284 2.30 2.67 -58.52
CA ALA A 284 2.19 1.68 -57.43
C ALA A 284 3.50 1.52 -56.65
N LEU A 285 4.64 1.51 -57.35
CA LEU A 285 5.95 1.49 -56.70
C LEU A 285 6.24 2.80 -55.98
N ALA A 286 5.82 3.95 -56.53
CA ALA A 286 5.98 5.24 -55.87
C ALA A 286 5.14 5.36 -54.61
N SER A 287 3.89 4.85 -54.58
CA SER A 287 3.06 4.86 -53.37
C SER A 287 3.63 3.93 -52.29
N LEU A 288 4.08 2.73 -52.66
CA LEU A 288 4.77 1.81 -51.74
C LEU A 288 6.10 2.38 -51.26
N LEU A 289 6.88 3.00 -52.14
CA LEU A 289 8.13 3.66 -51.75
C LEU A 289 7.84 4.83 -50.82
N PHE A 290 6.84 5.66 -51.09
CA PHE A 290 6.44 6.74 -50.19
C PHE A 290 6.05 6.21 -48.80
N PHE A 291 5.35 5.07 -48.75
CA PHE A 291 5.02 4.35 -47.52
C PHE A 291 6.26 3.85 -46.77
N THR A 292 7.27 3.29 -47.46
CA THR A 292 8.49 2.74 -46.84
C THR A 292 9.62 3.76 -46.58
N ALA A 293 9.68 4.85 -47.35
CA ALA A 293 10.82 5.76 -47.39
C ALA A 293 10.68 6.95 -46.43
N SER A 294 9.45 7.31 -46.04
CA SER A 294 9.22 8.40 -45.10
C SER A 294 9.26 7.89 -43.66
N ASP A 295 10.48 7.77 -43.14
CA ASP A 295 10.78 7.75 -41.71
C ASP A 295 10.04 6.70 -40.87
N THR A 296 9.76 5.54 -41.45
CA THR A 296 9.60 4.30 -40.69
C THR A 296 10.94 3.95 -40.04
N THR A 297 11.28 4.68 -38.97
CA THR A 297 12.47 4.53 -38.14
C THR A 297 12.40 3.26 -37.27
N PHE A 298 11.80 2.19 -37.80
CA PHE A 298 11.71 0.88 -37.15
C PHE A 298 13.08 0.23 -36.98
N SER A 299 14.06 0.56 -37.84
CA SER A 299 15.43 0.04 -37.72
C SER A 299 16.18 0.59 -36.50
N SER A 300 15.88 1.81 -36.02
CA SER A 300 16.59 2.36 -34.86
C SER A 300 16.13 1.74 -33.54
N LEU A 301 14.90 1.22 -33.45
CA LEU A 301 14.41 0.53 -32.25
C LEU A 301 15.13 -0.82 -32.02
N TYR A 302 15.62 -1.48 -33.07
CA TYR A 302 16.46 -2.67 -32.93
C TYR A 302 17.89 -2.31 -32.49
N GLN A 303 18.43 -1.17 -32.91
CA GLN A 303 19.80 -0.77 -32.58
C GLN A 303 19.94 -0.15 -31.17
N ASP A 304 18.96 0.62 -30.71
CA ASP A 304 19.07 1.27 -29.37
C ASP A 304 18.91 0.28 -28.20
N ARG A 305 18.28 -0.88 -28.40
CA ARG A 305 18.15 -1.88 -27.32
C ARG A 305 19.42 -2.69 -27.04
N ASP A 306 20.36 -2.77 -27.99
CA ASP A 306 21.67 -3.37 -27.71
C ASP A 306 22.63 -2.39 -27.01
N PHE A 307 22.35 -1.09 -27.00
CA PHE A 307 23.20 -0.10 -26.34
C PHE A 307 23.04 -0.09 -24.81
N PHE A 308 21.89 -0.50 -24.27
CA PHE A 308 21.61 -0.45 -22.83
C PHE A 308 21.77 -1.79 -22.08
N LYS A 309 22.39 -2.81 -22.68
CA LYS A 309 22.76 -4.05 -21.96
C LYS A 309 24.16 -4.09 -21.35
N TYR A 310 24.91 -2.99 -21.40
CA TYR A 310 26.17 -2.85 -20.69
C TYR A 310 26.22 -1.56 -19.86
N ASN A 311 25.45 -1.53 -18.76
CA ASN A 311 25.77 -0.78 -17.53
C ASN A 311 25.02 -1.41 -16.36
#